data_AF-A0A2W7PJU0-F1
#
_entry.id   AF-A0A2W7PJU0-F1
#
_cell.length_a   1.000
_cell.length_b   1.000
_cell.length_c   1.000
_cell.angle_alpha   90.00
_cell.angle_beta   90.00
_cell.angle_gamma   90.00
#
_symmetry.space_group_name_H-M   'P 1'
#
loop_
_entity.id
_entity.type
_entity.pdbx_description
1 polymer ?
#
loop_
_entity_poly.entity_id
_entity_poly.type
_entity_poly.pdbx_seq_one_letter_code
_entity_poly.pdbx_strand_id
1 'polypeptide(L)'
;MRLLSFIIGLTTLIGCSNSIEKNDKLVHAINDTSISIRGNLIKIAENDYRYDYYDVTENDSHSEYLQNKGFQGGGYSWEGIVYGAIKLSDPNILNSIRFDPEAEGLAIWSTDKTNLEKIGRLIAVVKSDNGILTECIRVAKNRLKME
;
A
#
# COMPACT_ATOMS: atom_id res chain seq x y z
N MET A 1 -65.16 15.21 -9.77
CA MET A 1 -64.06 14.44 -10.38
C MET A 1 -62.78 15.26 -10.25
N ARG A 2 -61.90 14.95 -9.29
CA ARG A 2 -60.58 15.59 -9.15
C ARG A 2 -59.54 14.65 -9.75
N LEU A 3 -58.90 15.06 -10.85
CA LEU A 3 -57.73 14.35 -11.39
C LEU A 3 -56.51 14.67 -10.51
N LEU A 4 -55.92 13.64 -9.93
CA LEU A 4 -54.62 13.69 -9.26
C LEU A 4 -53.52 13.61 -10.31
N SER A 5 -52.72 14.67 -10.46
CA SER A 5 -51.47 14.62 -11.21
C SER A 5 -50.37 14.06 -10.32
N PHE A 6 -49.93 12.83 -10.60
CA PHE A 6 -48.74 12.23 -9.99
C PHE A 6 -47.50 12.69 -10.77
N ILE A 7 -46.69 13.55 -10.16
CA ILE A 7 -45.34 13.88 -10.66
C ILE A 7 -44.39 12.85 -10.06
N ILE A 8 -43.95 11.88 -10.87
CA ILE A 8 -42.87 10.95 -10.52
C ILE A 8 -41.55 11.67 -10.84
N GLY A 9 -40.94 12.27 -9.82
CA GLY A 9 -39.58 12.80 -9.89
C GLY A 9 -38.58 11.64 -9.88
N LEU A 10 -38.00 11.34 -11.04
CA LEU A 10 -36.92 10.37 -11.18
C LEU A 10 -35.59 11.06 -10.83
N THR A 11 -35.16 10.97 -9.57
CA THR A 11 -33.82 11.41 -9.15
C THR A 11 -32.80 10.32 -9.48
N THR A 12 -32.04 10.50 -10.55
CA THR A 12 -30.86 9.68 -10.85
C THR A 12 -29.76 9.98 -9.85
N LEU A 13 -29.48 9.00 -8.96
CA LEU A 13 -28.29 8.98 -8.13
C LEU A 13 -27.07 8.74 -9.02
N ILE A 14 -26.28 9.78 -9.28
CA ILE A 14 -24.94 9.63 -9.87
C ILE A 14 -24.04 9.11 -8.75
N GLY A 15 -23.91 7.79 -8.65
CA GLY A 15 -22.89 7.16 -7.82
C GLY A 15 -21.52 7.34 -8.48
N CYS A 16 -20.72 8.30 -8.00
CA CYS A 16 -19.30 8.36 -8.33
C CYS A 16 -18.60 7.12 -7.73
N SER A 17 -18.34 6.08 -8.52
CA SER A 17 -17.43 5.03 -8.12
C SER A 17 -16.00 5.58 -8.19
N ASN A 18 -15.44 5.97 -7.05
CA ASN A 18 -14.03 6.35 -6.94
C ASN A 18 -13.15 5.08 -7.03
N SER A 19 -13.01 4.51 -8.22
CA SER A 19 -11.99 3.48 -8.47
C SER A 19 -10.63 4.16 -8.50
N ILE A 20 -9.71 3.73 -7.63
CA ILE A 20 -8.32 4.17 -7.68
C ILE A 20 -7.70 3.57 -8.95
N GLU A 21 -7.16 4.43 -9.82
CA GLU A 21 -6.41 4.01 -11.00
C GLU A 21 -5.16 3.25 -10.56
N LYS A 22 -4.85 2.13 -11.23
CA LYS A 22 -3.66 1.32 -10.92
C LYS A 22 -2.41 1.95 -11.52
N ASN A 23 -1.26 1.71 -10.89
CA ASN A 23 0.03 2.13 -11.40
C ASN A 23 0.72 0.95 -12.13
N ASP A 24 1.00 1.10 -13.42
CA ASP A 24 1.52 0.03 -14.27
C ASP A 24 2.86 -0.56 -13.77
N LYS A 25 3.77 0.26 -13.24
CA LYS A 25 5.05 -0.23 -12.71
C LYS A 25 4.82 -1.10 -11.46
N LEU A 26 3.88 -0.73 -10.60
CA LEU A 26 3.53 -1.53 -9.43
C LEU A 26 2.78 -2.82 -9.80
N VAL A 27 1.88 -2.77 -10.80
CA VAL A 27 1.21 -3.95 -11.35
C VAL A 27 2.20 -4.92 -12.01
N HIS A 28 3.21 -4.39 -12.70
CA HIS A 28 4.28 -5.20 -13.25
C HIS A 28 5.12 -5.83 -12.13
N ALA A 29 5.47 -5.06 -11.10
CA ALA A 29 6.34 -5.50 -10.01
C ALA A 29 5.82 -6.74 -9.26
N ILE A 30 4.50 -6.87 -9.07
CA ILE A 30 3.95 -8.04 -8.37
C ILE A 30 4.12 -9.34 -9.16
N ASN A 31 4.32 -9.28 -10.49
CA ASN A 31 4.48 -10.44 -11.36
C ASN A 31 5.92 -10.65 -11.86
N ASP A 32 6.77 -9.62 -11.83
CA ASP A 32 8.15 -9.71 -12.29
C ASP A 32 9.09 -10.24 -11.21
N THR A 33 9.39 -11.53 -11.26
CA THR A 33 10.31 -12.19 -10.31
C THR A 33 11.79 -11.86 -10.55
N SER A 34 12.14 -11.09 -11.58
CA SER A 34 13.51 -10.61 -11.79
C SER A 34 13.87 -9.42 -10.89
N ILE A 35 12.86 -8.73 -10.35
CA ILE A 35 13.05 -7.67 -9.36
C ILE A 35 13.48 -8.29 -8.04
N SER A 36 14.69 -7.96 -7.60
CA SER A 36 15.17 -8.32 -6.26
C SER A 36 14.27 -7.67 -5.21
N ILE A 37 13.77 -8.48 -4.28
CA ILE A 37 13.05 -7.95 -3.12
C ILE A 37 14.00 -7.12 -2.25
N ARG A 38 13.46 -6.07 -1.61
CA ARG A 38 14.10 -5.46 -0.44
C ARG A 38 13.60 -6.12 0.84
N GLY A 39 14.20 -5.80 1.98
CA GLY A 39 13.81 -6.36 3.28
C GLY A 39 14.15 -7.85 3.42
N ASN A 40 13.64 -8.47 4.49
CA ASN A 40 13.94 -9.84 4.87
C ASN A 40 12.66 -10.66 5.02
N LEU A 41 12.56 -11.77 4.29
CA LEU A 41 11.46 -12.73 4.41
C LEU A 41 11.88 -13.91 5.28
N ILE A 42 11.11 -14.16 6.34
CA ILE A 42 11.43 -15.14 7.37
C ILE A 42 10.26 -16.14 7.47
N LYS A 43 10.57 -17.45 7.50
CA LYS A 43 9.59 -18.50 7.85
C LYS A 43 9.61 -18.68 9.36
N ILE A 44 8.46 -18.48 10.00
CA ILE A 44 8.29 -18.61 11.45
C ILE A 44 7.84 -20.04 11.80
N ALA A 45 6.82 -20.53 11.09
CA ALA A 45 6.31 -21.89 11.21
C ALA A 45 5.74 -22.37 9.86
N GLU A 46 5.10 -23.54 9.85
CA GLU A 46 4.37 -24.00 8.67
C GLU A 46 3.19 -23.07 8.38
N ASN A 47 3.15 -22.52 7.16
CA ASN A 47 2.18 -21.50 6.75
C ASN A 47 2.15 -20.25 7.65
N ASP A 48 3.30 -19.85 8.23
CA ASP A 48 3.43 -18.61 8.98
C ASP A 48 4.76 -17.92 8.62
N TYR A 49 4.64 -16.75 8.02
CA TYR A 49 5.76 -15.98 7.46
C TYR A 49 5.71 -14.54 7.94
N ARG A 50 6.89 -13.97 8.16
CA ARG A 50 7.09 -12.56 8.49
C ARG A 50 8.02 -11.91 7.48
N TYR A 51 7.66 -10.73 7.03
CA TYR A 51 8.50 -9.90 6.19
C TYR A 51 8.86 -8.63 6.95
N ASP A 52 10.15 -8.36 7.10
CA ASP A 52 10.67 -7.23 7.85
C ASP A 52 11.36 -6.23 6.91
N TYR A 53 11.03 -4.95 7.05
CA TYR A 53 11.64 -3.88 6.27
C TYR A 53 12.05 -2.69 7.15
N TYR A 54 13.31 -2.28 7.06
CA TYR A 54 13.90 -1.21 7.87
C TYR A 54 14.61 -0.18 6.98
N ASP A 55 13.85 0.79 6.45
CA ASP A 55 14.39 1.85 5.58
C ASP A 55 15.47 2.70 6.26
N VAL A 56 15.44 2.83 7.59
CA VAL A 56 16.47 3.55 8.35
C VAL A 56 17.86 2.91 8.27
N THR A 57 17.93 1.64 7.87
CA THR A 57 19.20 0.89 7.72
C THR A 57 19.69 0.81 6.28
N GLU A 58 18.91 1.29 5.31
CA GLU A 58 19.25 1.27 3.89
C GLU A 58 20.16 2.46 3.52
N ASN A 59 21.15 2.24 2.65
CA ASN A 59 22.07 3.30 2.21
C ASN A 59 21.37 4.45 1.47
N ASP A 60 20.23 4.17 0.84
CA ASP A 60 19.40 5.12 0.12
C ASP A 60 18.14 5.51 0.90
N SER A 61 18.19 5.48 2.24
CA SER A 61 17.04 5.72 3.14
C SER A 61 16.19 6.93 2.75
N HIS A 62 14.87 6.79 2.86
CA HIS A 62 13.93 7.90 2.72
C HIS A 62 13.51 8.52 4.05
N SER A 63 14.08 8.07 5.18
CA SER A 63 13.68 8.54 6.52
C SER A 63 13.75 10.07 6.66
N GLU A 64 14.86 10.70 6.29
CA GLU A 64 15.00 12.18 6.38
C GLU A 64 14.02 12.90 5.43
N TYR A 65 13.85 12.40 4.21
CA TYR A 65 12.88 12.94 3.25
C TYR A 65 11.45 12.90 3.80
N LEU A 66 11.07 11.80 4.43
CA LEU A 66 9.75 11.61 5.03
C LEU A 66 9.56 12.51 6.25
N GLN A 67 10.58 12.62 7.12
CA GLN A 67 10.58 13.54 8.27
C GLN A 67 10.42 14.99 7.85
N ASN A 68 11.12 15.43 6.80
CA ASN A 68 10.98 16.79 6.25
C ASN A 68 9.59 17.05 5.66
N LYS A 69 8.81 16.00 5.38
CA LYS A 69 7.40 16.09 4.96
C LYS A 69 6.41 15.94 6.13
N GLY A 70 6.88 15.87 7.36
CA GLY A 70 6.08 15.76 8.58
C GLY A 70 5.62 14.35 8.91
N PHE A 71 6.27 13.31 8.37
CA PHE A 71 6.00 11.92 8.73
C PHE A 71 7.05 11.38 9.70
N GLN A 72 6.75 10.27 10.37
CA GLN A 72 7.69 9.64 11.32
C GLN A 72 8.98 9.11 10.66
N GLY A 73 8.93 8.66 9.40
CA GLY A 73 10.09 8.23 8.60
C GLY A 73 10.52 6.77 8.75
N GLY A 74 9.95 6.01 9.70
CA GLY A 74 10.20 4.59 9.91
C GLY A 74 8.96 3.73 9.65
N GLY A 75 8.72 2.73 10.50
CA GLY A 75 7.72 1.67 10.25
C GLY A 75 6.31 2.18 10.00
N TYR A 76 5.84 3.16 10.78
CA TYR A 76 4.51 3.77 10.60
C TYR A 76 4.36 4.49 9.25
N SER A 77 5.41 5.17 8.79
CA SER A 77 5.40 5.81 7.47
C SER A 77 5.41 4.76 6.36
N TRP A 78 6.20 3.71 6.54
CA TRP A 78 6.32 2.62 5.58
C TRP A 78 5.08 1.73 5.51
N GLU A 79 4.33 1.55 6.59
CA GLU A 79 3.01 0.91 6.55
C GLU A 79 2.10 1.64 5.55
N GLY A 80 1.97 2.96 5.68
CA GLY A 80 1.17 3.77 4.78
C GLY A 80 1.64 3.68 3.33
N ILE A 81 2.94 3.76 3.10
CA ILE A 81 3.54 3.65 1.77
C ILE A 81 3.25 2.27 1.14
N VAL A 82 3.48 1.17 1.87
CA VAL A 82 3.22 -0.19 1.38
C VAL A 82 1.74 -0.41 1.13
N TYR A 83 0.88 0.08 2.03
CA TYR A 83 -0.57 0.05 1.82
C TYR A 83 -0.96 0.77 0.51
N GLY A 84 -0.40 1.95 0.27
CA GLY A 84 -0.59 2.71 -0.98
C GLY A 84 -0.15 1.91 -2.21
N ALA A 85 1.03 1.30 -2.15
CA ALA A 85 1.57 0.49 -3.24
C ALA A 85 0.68 -0.73 -3.55
N ILE A 86 0.15 -1.39 -2.52
CA ILE A 86 -0.78 -2.51 -2.68
C ILE A 86 -2.10 -2.03 -3.30
N LYS A 87 -2.65 -0.89 -2.85
CA LYS A 87 -3.88 -0.33 -3.42
C LYS A 87 -3.75 0.05 -4.89
N LEU A 88 -2.58 0.53 -5.30
CA LEU A 88 -2.27 0.90 -6.68
C LEU A 88 -1.89 -0.30 -7.57
N SER A 89 -1.79 -1.52 -7.01
CA SER A 89 -1.42 -2.74 -7.76
C SER A 89 -2.51 -3.81 -7.65
N ASP A 90 -2.49 -4.61 -6.60
CA ASP A 90 -3.47 -5.65 -6.30
C ASP A 90 -4.00 -5.52 -4.86
N PRO A 91 -5.14 -4.82 -4.67
CA PRO A 91 -5.75 -4.65 -3.35
C PRO A 91 -6.08 -5.96 -2.62
N ASN A 92 -6.17 -7.09 -3.31
CA ASN A 92 -6.51 -8.37 -2.67
C ASN A 92 -5.41 -8.89 -1.74
N ILE A 93 -4.16 -8.45 -1.92
CA ILE A 93 -3.04 -8.78 -1.03
C ILE A 93 -3.38 -8.41 0.42
N LEU A 94 -4.09 -7.29 0.63
CA LEU A 94 -4.52 -6.82 1.96
C LEU A 94 -5.40 -7.82 2.72
N ASN A 95 -6.08 -8.74 2.03
CA ASN A 95 -6.93 -9.74 2.67
C ASN A 95 -6.12 -10.87 3.34
N SER A 96 -4.82 -10.95 3.05
CA SER A 96 -3.93 -12.05 3.46
C SER A 96 -2.76 -11.61 4.31
N ILE A 97 -2.66 -10.32 4.64
CA ILE A 97 -1.53 -9.77 5.41
C ILE A 97 -2.01 -9.02 6.64
N ARG A 98 -1.13 -8.89 7.63
CA ARG A 98 -1.29 -8.01 8.78
C ARG A 98 -0.05 -7.15 8.93
N PHE A 99 -0.22 -5.83 8.91
CA PHE A 99 0.85 -4.89 9.26
C PHE A 99 1.09 -4.87 10.76
N ASP A 100 2.35 -4.71 11.13
CA ASP A 100 2.83 -4.61 12.51
C ASP A 100 3.99 -3.59 12.52
N PRO A 101 3.67 -2.29 12.39
CA PRO A 101 4.67 -1.24 12.33
C PRO A 101 5.30 -1.00 13.71
N GLU A 102 6.61 -0.82 13.72
CA GLU A 102 7.38 -0.35 14.86
C GLU A 102 8.00 1.02 14.54
N ALA A 103 8.71 1.62 15.51
CA ALA A 103 9.32 2.93 15.30
C ALA A 103 10.28 2.95 14.09
N GLU A 104 11.16 1.96 13.98
CA GLU A 104 12.22 1.96 12.97
C GLU A 104 11.95 1.03 11.77
N GLY A 105 11.03 0.07 11.92
CA GLY A 105 10.80 -0.97 10.93
C GLY A 105 9.34 -1.35 10.78
N LEU A 106 9.06 -1.98 9.66
CA LEU A 106 7.75 -2.53 9.35
C LEU A 106 7.85 -4.04 9.31
N ALA A 107 7.14 -4.72 10.20
CA ALA A 107 6.87 -6.14 10.08
C ALA A 107 5.52 -6.35 9.38
N ILE A 108 5.46 -7.37 8.52
CA ILE A 108 4.26 -7.79 7.81
C ILE A 108 4.12 -9.30 7.91
N TRP A 109 3.00 -9.74 8.46
CA TRP A 109 2.70 -11.15 8.69
C TRP A 109 1.77 -11.69 7.61
N SER A 110 1.98 -12.93 7.18
CA SER A 110 1.07 -13.64 6.27
C SER A 110 1.24 -15.14 6.35
N THR A 111 0.17 -15.87 6.06
CA THR A 111 0.25 -17.31 5.76
C THR A 111 0.64 -17.58 4.30
N ASP A 112 0.62 -16.55 3.44
CA ASP A 112 0.96 -16.60 2.03
C ASP A 112 2.32 -15.94 1.78
N LYS A 113 3.35 -16.79 1.65
CA LYS A 113 4.72 -16.37 1.33
C LYS A 113 4.79 -15.53 0.04
N THR A 114 4.02 -15.88 -0.98
CA THR A 114 4.07 -15.23 -2.28
C THR A 114 3.58 -13.78 -2.20
N ASN A 115 2.60 -13.49 -1.36
CA ASN A 115 2.14 -12.12 -1.15
C ASN A 115 3.18 -11.26 -0.41
N LEU A 116 3.97 -11.83 0.49
CA LEU A 116 5.09 -11.12 1.11
C LEU A 116 6.23 -10.86 0.11
N GLU A 117 6.54 -11.81 -0.77
CA GLU A 117 7.52 -11.61 -1.85
C GLU A 117 7.09 -10.49 -2.81
N LYS A 118 5.79 -10.41 -3.15
CA LYS A 118 5.22 -9.30 -3.93
C LYS A 118 5.45 -7.96 -3.24
N ILE A 119 5.23 -7.88 -1.93
CA ILE A 119 5.46 -6.65 -1.16
C ILE A 119 6.93 -6.23 -1.21
N GLY A 120 7.86 -7.17 -1.09
CA GLY A 120 9.29 -6.88 -1.23
C GLY A 120 9.66 -6.28 -2.59
N ARG A 121 9.01 -6.72 -3.67
CA ARG A 121 9.17 -6.12 -5.01
C ARG A 121 8.50 -4.75 -5.14
N LEU A 122 7.33 -4.57 -4.54
CA LEU A 122 6.66 -3.26 -4.47
C LEU A 122 7.56 -2.23 -3.78
N ILE A 123 8.18 -2.59 -2.64
CA ILE A 123 9.11 -1.72 -1.92
C ILE A 123 10.31 -1.37 -2.81
N ALA A 124 10.89 -2.33 -3.55
CA ALA A 124 11.99 -2.06 -4.47
C ALA A 124 11.64 -1.01 -5.56
N VAL A 125 10.43 -1.12 -6.15
CA VAL A 125 9.95 -0.14 -7.13
C VAL A 125 9.66 1.22 -6.49
N VAL A 126 9.00 1.25 -5.34
CA VAL A 126 8.75 2.49 -4.60
C VAL A 126 10.05 3.20 -4.24
N LYS A 127 11.08 2.45 -3.81
CA LYS A 127 12.40 2.98 -3.46
C LYS A 127 13.14 3.61 -4.64
N SER A 128 12.89 3.14 -5.86
CA SER A 128 13.60 3.60 -7.06
C SER A 128 12.89 4.73 -7.81
N ASP A 129 11.66 5.10 -7.41
CA ASP A 129 10.86 6.10 -8.11
C ASP A 129 10.10 7.01 -7.13
N ASN A 130 10.62 8.23 -6.95
CA ASN A 130 10.02 9.24 -6.07
C ASN A 130 8.60 9.67 -6.49
N GLY A 131 8.25 9.53 -7.77
CA GLY A 131 6.89 9.76 -8.26
C GLY A 131 5.92 8.72 -7.71
N ILE A 132 6.31 7.45 -7.76
CA ILE A 132 5.54 6.34 -7.18
C ILE A 132 5.45 6.46 -5.66
N LEU A 133 6.56 6.79 -4.98
CA LEU A 133 6.54 7.04 -3.52
C LEU A 133 5.50 8.10 -3.15
N THR A 134 5.50 9.22 -3.88
CA THR A 134 4.55 10.31 -3.65
C THR A 134 3.10 9.87 -3.91
N GLU A 135 2.87 9.06 -4.94
CA GLU A 135 1.55 8.52 -5.25
C GLU A 135 1.05 7.57 -4.15
N CYS A 136 1.91 6.69 -3.64
CA CYS A 136 1.58 5.79 -2.54
C CYS A 136 1.20 6.56 -1.27
N ILE A 137 1.98 7.59 -0.91
CA ILE A 137 1.69 8.48 0.21
C ILE A 137 0.32 9.17 0.04
N ARG A 138 0.02 9.66 -1.17
CA ARG A 138 -1.27 10.29 -1.48
C ARG A 138 -2.44 9.32 -1.26
N VAL A 139 -2.31 8.08 -1.73
CA VAL A 139 -3.33 7.04 -1.52
C VAL A 139 -3.50 6.70 -0.05
N ALA A 140 -2.40 6.62 0.71
CA ALA A 140 -2.43 6.35 2.14
C ALA A 140 -3.14 7.45 2.93
N LYS A 141 -2.79 8.73 2.70
CA LYS A 141 -3.38 9.90 3.37
C LYS A 141 -4.90 10.00 3.24
N ASN A 142 -5.45 9.51 2.13
CA ASN A 142 -6.89 9.54 1.89
C ASN A 142 -7.67 8.56 2.79
N ARG A 143 -7.01 7.71 3.59
CA ARG A 143 -7.68 6.69 4.42
C ARG A 143 -7.04 6.43 5.78
N LEU A 144 -5.72 6.48 5.86
CA LEU A 144 -4.95 6.38 7.08
C LEU A 144 -4.48 7.80 7.39
N LYS A 145 -4.86 8.32 8.56
CA LYS A 145 -4.23 9.51 9.09
C LYS A 145 -2.76 9.14 9.30
N MET A 146 -1.92 9.41 8.29
CA MET A 146 -0.46 9.38 8.44
C MET A 146 -0.11 10.51 9.42
N GLU A 147 -0.32 10.25 10.70
CA GLU A 147 0.04 11.07 11.86
C GLU A 147 1.26 10.44 12.53
#